data_AF-A0A512IP75-F1
#
_entry.id   AF-A0A512IP75-F1
#
_cell.length_a   1.000
_cell.length_b   1.000
_cell.length_c   1.000
_cell.angle_alpha   90.00
_cell.angle_beta   90.00
_cell.angle_gamma   90.00
#
_symmetry.space_group_name_H-M   'P 1'
#
loop_
_entity.id
_entity.type
_entity.pdbx_description
1 polymer ?
#
loop_
_entity_poly.entity_id
_entity_poly.type
_entity_poly.pdbx_seq_one_letter_code
_entity_poly.pdbx_strand_id
1 'polypeptide(L)'
;MERIAAAFDLSSRRVSQLAEKGIVVRVGRGRFDLDASTLNYIRHLREVAAGRGEGAPDLTAERARLAKEQADGHALKNATIRGSMLDATEAGSRWAGEMVKLRSRLLAVPGDVSLVLPHLTKHDVYEIDRVLRDAMTAVADGDA
;
A
#
# COMPACT_ATOMS: atom_id res chain seq x y z
N MET A 1 38.44 -13.91 37.04
CA MET A 1 38.24 -13.98 35.57
C MET A 1 37.65 -15.32 35.17
N GLU A 2 38.32 -16.43 35.46
CA GLU A 2 37.94 -17.78 35.00
C GLU A 2 36.57 -18.25 35.48
N ARG A 3 36.23 -18.02 36.76
CA ARG A 3 34.94 -18.44 37.35
C ARG A 3 33.69 -17.81 36.70
N ILE A 4 33.75 -16.52 36.32
CA ILE A 4 32.59 -15.84 35.70
C ILE A 4 32.49 -16.14 34.20
N ALA A 5 33.63 -16.33 33.54
CA ALA A 5 33.70 -16.79 32.15
C ALA A 5 33.05 -18.17 32.00
N ALA A 6 33.38 -19.11 32.90
CA ALA A 6 32.75 -20.43 32.95
C ALA A 6 31.25 -20.35 33.32
N ALA A 7 30.88 -19.53 34.31
CA ALA A 7 29.49 -19.42 34.75
C ALA A 7 28.54 -18.87 33.67
N PHE A 8 29.02 -17.95 32.82
CA PHE A 8 28.20 -17.34 31.76
C PHE A 8 28.42 -17.99 30.38
N ASP A 9 29.28 -19.00 30.30
CA ASP A 9 29.71 -19.63 29.04
C ASP A 9 30.25 -18.60 28.02
N LEU A 10 31.17 -17.74 28.48
CA LEU A 10 31.74 -16.65 27.69
C LEU A 10 33.27 -16.71 27.67
N SER A 11 33.86 -16.25 26.57
CA SER A 11 35.31 -16.05 26.50
C SER A 11 35.77 -14.92 27.44
N SER A 12 37.01 -15.01 27.95
CA SER A 12 37.63 -13.96 28.77
C SER A 12 37.62 -12.58 28.11
N ARG A 13 37.75 -12.54 26.78
CA ARG A 13 37.61 -11.30 25.98
C ARG A 13 36.20 -10.72 26.09
N ARG A 14 35.17 -11.57 25.98
CA ARG A 14 33.77 -11.12 26.07
C ARG A 14 33.42 -10.64 27.48
N VAL A 15 33.92 -11.31 28.51
CA VAL A 15 33.78 -10.84 29.91
C VAL A 15 34.40 -9.45 30.08
N SER A 16 35.59 -9.21 29.52
CA SER A 16 36.22 -7.89 29.57
C SER A 16 35.39 -6.81 28.87
N GLN A 17 34.84 -7.09 27.68
CA GLN A 17 33.95 -6.17 26.97
C GLN A 17 32.67 -5.87 27.76
N LEU A 18 32.04 -6.88 28.37
CA LEU A 18 30.84 -6.69 29.18
C LEU A 18 31.15 -5.91 30.47
N ALA A 19 32.37 -6.03 30.99
CA ALA A 19 32.81 -5.24 32.13
C ALA A 19 33.11 -3.79 31.76
N GLU A 20 33.63 -3.52 30.56
CA GLU A 20 33.77 -2.15 30.03
C GLU A 20 32.41 -1.48 29.84
N LYS A 21 31.38 -2.27 29.48
CA LYS A 21 29.99 -1.83 29.37
C LYS A 21 29.25 -1.76 30.71
N GLY A 22 29.92 -2.05 31.84
CA GLY A 22 29.30 -2.03 33.18
C GLY A 22 28.31 -3.16 33.46
N ILE A 23 28.12 -4.11 32.53
CA ILE A 23 27.21 -5.26 32.70
C ILE A 23 27.82 -6.27 33.68
N VAL A 24 29.13 -6.51 33.58
CA VAL A 24 29.88 -7.35 34.54
C VAL A 24 30.59 -6.44 35.54
N VAL A 25 30.27 -6.59 36.82
CA VAL A 25 30.71 -5.70 37.89
C VAL A 25 32.11 -6.10 38.39
N ARG A 26 33.09 -5.20 38.25
CA ARG A 26 34.46 -5.37 38.74
C ARG A 26 34.58 -4.92 40.20
N VAL A 27 35.07 -5.81 41.07
CA VAL A 27 35.34 -5.51 42.50
C VAL A 27 36.83 -5.43 42.82
N GLY A 28 37.70 -5.74 41.85
CA GLY A 28 39.15 -5.61 41.97
C GLY A 28 39.87 -6.17 40.74
N ARG A 29 41.20 -6.10 40.72
CA ARG A 29 42.00 -6.61 39.59
C ARG A 29 41.73 -8.11 39.39
N GLY A 30 41.06 -8.44 38.28
CA GLY A 30 40.68 -9.82 37.94
C GLY A 30 39.54 -10.44 38.76
N ARG A 31 38.92 -9.67 39.68
CA ARG A 31 37.82 -10.11 40.55
C ARG A 31 36.51 -9.42 40.16
N PHE A 32 35.44 -10.20 40.10
CA PHE A 32 34.12 -9.76 39.71
C PHE A 32 33.09 -10.18 40.74
N ASP A 33 32.08 -9.35 40.93
CA ASP A 33 30.90 -9.68 41.73
C ASP A 33 29.98 -10.58 40.88
N LEU A 34 29.83 -11.84 41.28
CA LEU A 34 29.02 -12.80 40.55
C LEU A 34 27.53 -12.49 40.62
N ASP A 35 27.02 -12.08 41.79
CA ASP A 35 25.59 -11.89 42.00
C ASP A 35 25.10 -10.66 41.24
N ALA A 36 25.82 -9.53 41.39
CA ALA A 36 25.51 -8.30 40.67
C ALA A 36 25.68 -8.47 39.15
N SER A 37 26.74 -9.16 38.70
CA SER A 37 26.95 -9.42 37.28
C SER A 37 25.88 -10.35 36.69
N THR A 38 25.40 -11.33 37.46
CA THR A 38 24.37 -12.27 36.99
C THR A 38 23.05 -11.55 36.75
N LEU A 39 22.62 -10.70 37.70
CA LEU A 39 21.39 -9.92 37.56
C LEU A 39 21.47 -8.96 36.35
N ASN A 40 22.59 -8.25 36.22
CA ASN A 40 22.81 -7.33 35.10
C ASN A 40 22.86 -8.06 33.76
N TYR A 41 23.51 -9.22 33.70
CA TYR A 41 23.58 -10.02 32.48
C TYR A 41 22.21 -10.57 32.09
N ILE A 42 21.39 -11.04 33.04
CA ILE A 42 20.02 -11.48 32.76
C ILE A 42 19.17 -10.32 32.23
N ARG A 43 19.28 -9.11 32.81
CA ARG A 43 18.56 -7.92 32.31
C ARG A 43 18.99 -7.57 30.89
N HIS A 44 20.30 -7.55 30.63
CA HIS A 44 20.85 -7.31 29.31
C HIS A 44 20.32 -8.34 28.28
N LEU A 45 20.31 -9.63 28.61
CA LEU A 45 19.78 -10.67 27.72
C LEU A 45 18.28 -10.50 27.45
N ARG A 46 17.49 -10.07 28.45
CA ARG A 46 16.07 -9.76 28.25
C ARG A 46 15.86 -8.55 27.34
N GLU A 47 16.68 -7.51 27.46
CA GLU A 47 16.63 -6.34 26.58
C GLU A 47 17.01 -6.70 25.14
N VAL A 48 18.06 -7.49 24.96
CA VAL A 48 18.49 -8.00 23.65
C VAL A 48 17.40 -8.89 23.02
N ALA A 49 16.83 -9.83 23.77
CA ALA A 49 15.74 -10.70 23.29
C ALA A 49 14.46 -9.92 22.97
N ALA A 50 14.19 -8.82 23.67
CA ALA A 50 13.08 -7.91 23.39
C ALA A 50 13.35 -6.95 22.20
N GLY A 51 14.50 -7.09 21.53
CA GLY A 51 14.89 -6.22 20.41
C GLY A 51 15.26 -4.79 20.82
N ARG A 52 15.54 -4.54 22.10
CA ARG A 52 15.90 -3.23 22.66
C ARG A 52 17.40 -3.08 22.96
N GLY A 53 18.23 -4.03 22.53
CA GLY A 53 19.69 -3.98 22.73
C GLY A 53 20.39 -3.11 21.68
N GLU A 54 21.45 -2.39 22.10
CA GLU A 54 22.32 -1.63 21.20
C GLU A 54 22.87 -2.52 20.07
N GLY A 55 22.41 -2.29 18.84
CA GLY A 55 22.88 -2.98 17.63
C GLY A 55 21.97 -4.08 17.10
N ALA A 56 20.81 -4.34 17.71
CA ALA A 56 19.76 -5.07 17.01
C ALA A 56 19.22 -4.13 15.90
N PRO A 57 19.24 -4.54 14.61
CA PRO A 57 18.45 -3.83 13.60
C PRO A 57 17.03 -3.76 14.14
N ASP A 58 16.33 -2.65 13.91
CA ASP A 58 14.96 -2.41 14.39
C ASP A 58 13.96 -3.36 13.72
N LEU A 59 14.13 -4.65 13.97
CA LEU A 59 13.47 -5.78 13.35
C LEU A 59 11.98 -5.73 13.66
N THR A 60 11.64 -5.15 14.81
CA THR A 60 10.26 -4.92 15.23
C THR A 60 9.63 -3.80 14.40
N ALA A 61 10.29 -2.65 14.20
CA ALA A 61 9.74 -1.62 13.32
C ALA A 61 9.70 -2.05 11.86
N GLU A 62 10.72 -2.76 11.37
CA GLU A 62 10.73 -3.28 10.00
C GLU A 62 9.63 -4.33 9.78
N ARG A 63 9.41 -5.24 10.74
CA ARG A 63 8.27 -6.17 10.71
C ARG A 63 6.92 -5.45 10.80
N ALA A 64 6.82 -4.40 11.61
CA ALA A 64 5.61 -3.59 11.70
C ALA A 64 5.33 -2.85 10.38
N ARG A 65 6.36 -2.32 9.70
CA ARG A 65 6.23 -1.70 8.37
C ARG A 65 5.74 -2.71 7.34
N LEU A 66 6.36 -3.89 7.30
CA LEU A 66 5.95 -4.97 6.39
C LEU A 66 4.50 -5.42 6.65
N ALA A 67 4.12 -5.60 7.92
CA ALA A 67 2.76 -6.00 8.30
C ALA A 67 1.72 -4.94 7.89
N LYS A 68 2.07 -3.65 8.00
CA LYS A 68 1.22 -2.56 7.53
C LYS A 68 1.04 -2.60 6.01
N GLU A 69 2.13 -2.71 5.25
CA GLU A 69 2.07 -2.79 3.78
C GLU A 69 1.27 -4.02 3.30
N GLN A 70 1.39 -5.15 4.00
CA GLN A 70 0.58 -6.34 3.75
C GLN A 70 -0.91 -6.09 4.04
N ALA A 71 -1.24 -5.46 5.17
CA ALA A 71 -2.61 -5.12 5.54
C ALA A 71 -3.25 -4.18 4.51
N ASP A 72 -2.52 -3.15 4.06
CA ASP A 72 -2.97 -2.21 3.04
C ASP A 72 -3.21 -2.94 1.70
N GLY A 73 -2.30 -3.84 1.31
CA GLY A 73 -2.48 -4.68 0.12
C GLY A 73 -3.71 -5.59 0.20
N HIS A 74 -3.99 -6.17 1.38
CA HIS A 74 -5.21 -6.95 1.61
C HIS A 74 -6.47 -6.08 1.58
N ALA A 75 -6.42 -4.87 2.13
CA ALA A 75 -7.52 -3.92 2.09
C ALA A 75 -7.89 -3.53 0.65
N LEU A 76 -6.88 -3.27 -0.20
CA LEU A 76 -7.08 -3.00 -1.63
C LEU A 76 -7.72 -4.18 -2.35
N LYS A 77 -7.19 -5.40 -2.17
CA LYS A 77 -7.79 -6.62 -2.77
C LYS A 77 -9.25 -6.81 -2.34
N ASN A 78 -9.54 -6.60 -1.05
CA ASN A 78 -10.89 -6.70 -0.53
C ASN A 78 -11.82 -5.63 -1.12
N ALA A 79 -11.31 -4.41 -1.34
CA ALA A 79 -12.07 -3.34 -1.99
C ALA A 79 -12.39 -3.67 -3.46
N THR A 80 -11.45 -4.24 -4.20
CA THR A 80 -11.69 -4.75 -5.56
C THR A 80 -12.75 -5.85 -5.57
N ILE A 81 -12.63 -6.85 -4.68
CA ILE A 81 -13.59 -7.97 -4.60
C ILE A 81 -15.01 -7.48 -4.25
N ARG A 82 -15.13 -6.46 -3.39
CA ARG A 82 -16.41 -5.84 -3.05
C ARG A 82 -16.98 -4.93 -4.15
N GLY A 83 -16.27 -4.76 -5.27
CA GLY A 83 -16.69 -3.88 -6.36
C GLY A 83 -16.57 -2.39 -6.03
N SER A 84 -15.88 -2.01 -4.95
CA SER A 84 -15.67 -0.60 -4.57
C SER A 84 -14.43 0.02 -5.23
N MET A 85 -13.72 -0.75 -6.06
CA MET A 85 -12.67 -0.24 -6.96
C MET A 85 -12.93 -0.73 -8.37
N LEU A 86 -12.79 0.19 -9.33
CA LEU A 86 -12.83 -0.07 -10.76
C LEU A 86 -11.48 0.31 -11.36
N ASP A 87 -11.01 -0.46 -12.33
CA ASP A 87 -9.88 -0.06 -13.15
C ASP A 87 -10.32 1.13 -14.03
N ALA A 88 -9.66 2.26 -13.87
CA ALA A 88 -10.00 3.49 -14.59
C ALA A 88 -9.80 3.35 -16.11
N THR A 89 -8.82 2.55 -16.54
CA THR A 89 -8.54 2.30 -17.96
C THR A 89 -9.62 1.42 -18.58
N GLU A 90 -10.02 0.37 -17.87
CA GLU A 90 -11.11 -0.52 -18.31
C GLU A 90 -12.44 0.24 -18.34
N ALA A 91 -12.75 0.99 -17.27
CA ALA A 91 -13.96 1.80 -17.18
C ALA A 91 -14.00 2.85 -18.30
N GLY A 92 -12.89 3.56 -18.52
CA GLY A 92 -12.77 4.55 -19.60
C GLY A 92 -12.94 3.94 -20.99
N SER A 93 -12.31 2.79 -21.25
CA SER A 93 -12.44 2.08 -22.53
C SER A 93 -13.87 1.61 -22.79
N ARG A 94 -14.53 1.06 -21.76
CA ARG A 94 -15.93 0.64 -21.85
C ARG A 94 -16.83 1.85 -22.11
N TRP A 95 -16.62 2.94 -21.38
CA TRP A 95 -17.40 4.16 -21.55
C TRP A 95 -17.23 4.76 -22.95
N ALA A 96 -16.00 4.83 -23.45
CA ALA A 96 -15.72 5.27 -24.82
C ALA A 96 -16.46 4.40 -25.86
N GLY A 97 -16.47 3.07 -25.66
CA GLY A 97 -17.22 2.15 -26.49
C GLY A 97 -18.73 2.42 -26.49
N GLU A 98 -19.32 2.68 -25.32
CA GLU A 98 -20.74 3.06 -25.21
C GLU A 98 -21.03 4.41 -25.88
N MET A 99 -20.13 5.39 -25.79
CA MET A 99 -20.28 6.69 -26.47
C MET A 99 -20.27 6.56 -28.00
N VAL A 100 -19.44 5.68 -28.54
CA VAL A 100 -19.43 5.39 -29.99
C VAL A 100 -20.77 4.77 -30.44
N LYS A 101 -21.30 3.81 -29.68
CA LYS A 101 -22.61 3.20 -29.95
C LYS A 101 -23.73 4.23 -29.90
N LEU A 102 -23.73 5.09 -28.88
CA LEU A 102 -24.71 6.16 -28.72
C LEU A 102 -24.66 7.12 -29.92
N ARG A 103 -23.47 7.59 -30.31
CA ARG A 103 -23.29 8.45 -31.49
C ARG A 103 -23.83 7.79 -32.76
N SER A 104 -23.52 6.52 -32.98
CA SER A 104 -24.01 5.77 -34.14
C SER A 104 -25.54 5.68 -34.14
N ARG A 105 -26.16 5.43 -32.98
CA ARG A 105 -27.63 5.38 -32.86
C ARG A 105 -28.28 6.74 -33.15
N LEU A 106 -27.70 7.84 -32.63
CA LEU A 106 -28.18 9.20 -32.85
C LEU A 106 -28.10 9.60 -34.34
N LEU A 107 -27.00 9.26 -35.01
CA LEU A 107 -26.83 9.53 -36.44
C LEU A 107 -27.81 8.74 -37.33
N ALA A 108 -28.39 7.64 -36.84
CA ALA A 108 -29.41 6.89 -37.56
C ALA A 108 -30.82 7.48 -37.40
N VAL A 109 -31.06 8.34 -36.38
CA VAL A 109 -32.39 8.88 -36.06
C VAL A 109 -33.05 9.61 -37.24
N PRO A 110 -32.37 10.49 -38.02
CA PRO A 110 -33.03 11.18 -39.15
C PRO A 110 -33.59 10.20 -40.18
N GLY A 111 -32.85 9.12 -40.46
CA GLY A 111 -33.29 8.06 -41.36
C GLY A 111 -34.50 7.30 -40.83
N ASP A 112 -34.46 6.90 -39.55
CA ASP A 112 -35.58 6.20 -38.90
C ASP A 112 -36.84 7.06 -38.87
N VAL A 113 -36.71 8.36 -38.59
CA VAL A 113 -37.82 9.31 -38.56
C VAL A 113 -38.43 9.47 -39.95
N SER A 114 -37.61 9.54 -41.00
CA SER A 114 -38.08 9.59 -42.39
C SER A 114 -38.87 8.33 -42.79
N LEU A 115 -38.54 7.16 -42.22
CA LEU A 115 -39.27 5.91 -42.48
C LEU A 115 -40.62 5.89 -41.77
N VAL A 116 -40.70 6.42 -40.54
CA VAL A 116 -41.93 6.44 -39.74
C VAL A 116 -42.89 7.55 -40.18
N LEU A 117 -42.38 8.66 -40.70
CA LEU A 117 -43.14 9.83 -41.12
C LEU A 117 -42.90 10.14 -42.61
N PRO A 118 -43.57 9.43 -43.55
CA PRO A 118 -43.32 9.56 -44.99
C PRO A 118 -43.68 10.93 -45.58
N HIS A 119 -44.42 11.75 -44.84
CA HIS A 119 -44.83 13.09 -45.25
C HIS A 119 -43.74 14.15 -45.02
N LEU A 120 -42.67 13.80 -44.28
CA LEU A 120 -41.54 14.71 -44.09
C LEU A 120 -40.81 14.94 -45.41
N THR A 121 -40.47 16.20 -45.66
CA THR A 121 -39.68 16.58 -46.81
C THR A 121 -38.19 16.32 -46.55
N LYS A 122 -37.39 16.34 -47.62
CA LYS A 122 -35.92 16.28 -47.50
C LYS A 122 -35.35 17.40 -46.63
N HIS A 123 -35.99 18.57 -46.63
CA HIS A 123 -35.57 19.69 -45.81
C HIS A 123 -35.83 19.42 -44.32
N ASP A 124 -36.99 18.86 -43.97
CA ASP A 124 -37.32 18.51 -42.58
C ASP A 124 -36.33 17.48 -42.01
N VAL A 125 -36.02 16.43 -42.79
CA VAL A 125 -35.04 15.40 -42.38
C VAL A 125 -33.64 16.01 -42.23
N TYR A 126 -33.27 16.94 -43.10
CA TYR A 126 -32.01 17.68 -42.98
C TYR A 126 -31.94 18.53 -41.71
N GLU A 127 -33.01 19.26 -41.37
CA GLU A 127 -33.03 20.07 -40.14
C GLU A 127 -32.93 19.19 -38.88
N ILE A 128 -33.56 18.00 -38.88
CA ILE A 128 -33.42 17.04 -37.79
C ILE A 128 -31.97 16.56 -37.64
N ASP A 129 -31.32 16.19 -38.75
CA ASP A 129 -29.90 15.79 -38.75
C ASP A 129 -28.99 16.94 -38.24
N ARG A 130 -29.23 18.16 -38.71
CA ARG A 130 -28.49 19.35 -38.28
C ARG A 130 -28.63 19.58 -36.77
N VAL A 131 -29.85 19.62 -36.24
CA VAL A 131 -30.10 19.84 -34.81
C VAL A 131 -29.45 18.76 -33.95
N LEU A 132 -29.51 17.49 -34.37
CA LEU A 132 -28.86 16.38 -33.66
C LEU A 132 -27.33 16.55 -33.65
N ARG A 133 -26.73 16.98 -34.76
CA ARG A 133 -25.28 17.23 -34.83
C ARG A 133 -24.87 18.42 -33.98
N ASP A 134 -25.63 19.52 -34.04
CA ASP A 134 -25.38 20.71 -33.23
C ASP A 134 -25.43 20.36 -31.74
N ALA A 135 -26.42 19.57 -31.32
CA ALA A 135 -26.52 19.09 -29.93
C ALA A 135 -25.34 18.18 -29.53
N MET A 136 -24.91 17.27 -30.41
CA MET A 136 -23.74 16.43 -30.14
C MET A 136 -22.44 17.24 -30.04
N THR A 137 -22.30 18.30 -30.85
CA THR A 137 -21.14 19.21 -30.80
C THR A 137 -21.14 20.03 -29.52
N ALA A 138 -22.28 20.62 -29.12
CA ALA A 138 -22.39 21.38 -27.88
C ALA A 138 -22.01 20.54 -26.64
N VAL A 139 -22.43 19.27 -26.59
CA VAL A 139 -22.04 18.34 -25.52
C VAL A 139 -20.55 18.01 -25.56
N ALA A 140 -19.95 17.91 -26.75
CA ALA A 140 -18.51 17.65 -26.89
C ALA A 140 -17.64 18.83 -26.46
N ASP A 141 -18.11 20.06 -26.70
CA ASP A 141 -17.40 21.29 -26.34
C ASP A 141 -17.60 21.67 -24.85
N GLY A 142 -18.52 21.00 -24.15
CA GLY A 142 -18.80 21.22 -22.72
C GLY A 142 -19.76 22.40 -22.45
N ASP A 143 -20.47 22.86 -23.48
CA ASP A 143 -21.40 24.00 -23.44
C ASP A 143 -22.84 23.59 -23.03
N ALA A 144 -23.00 22.41 -22.42
CA ALA A 144 -24.30 21.80 -22.06
C ALA A 144 -24.52 21.70 -20.54
#